data_AF-A0AAV5GD32-F1
#
_entry.id   AF-A0AAV5GD32-F1
#
_cell.length_a   1.000
_cell.length_b   1.000
_cell.length_c   1.000
_cell.angle_alpha   90.00
_cell.angle_beta   90.00
_cell.angle_gamma   90.00
#
_symmetry.space_group_name_H-M   'P 1'
#
loop_
_entity.id
_entity.type
_entity.pdbx_description
1 polymer ?
#
loop_
_entity_poly.entity_id
_entity_poly.type
_entity_poly.pdbx_seq_one_letter_code
_entity_poly.pdbx_strand_id
1 'polypeptide(L)'
;MAKRKAGATAQPAASASKPSAASLTASSASSSRTPSDPLPTAHYIPRVPLQLLAIGYSLVISARDVDLAIRGPPRIVKALVDNPLGTLPTICGLVAAVQCWFGYWARSCKAQAKRAAEKGEDGEEDRPVKSSLSRTWAKALRGEAPASFKKRSSGGKGGVAGGLDTTFVPQAVMVTLLGAAFFHACAVLLGASLTTNVTSTFLMSLLLSLLSITPLAIAIPPFTSPQERYTWLRLFSSLSPNDNLEIALLAPALGAIVGCWAGAIPIPLDWDRPWQRWPTTCILGALGGHAAGTLVSLAVVGWRSAVVAAVDVLEEVKQKEQKQQAEGSRAVAGAGKKRQ
;
A
#
# COMPACT_ATOMS: atom_id res chain seq x y z
N MET A 1 17.21 -6.18 -71.57
CA MET A 1 17.37 -5.46 -70.28
C MET A 1 17.02 -4.00 -70.51
N ALA A 2 15.89 -3.57 -69.96
CA ALA A 2 15.09 -2.45 -70.46
C ALA A 2 15.37 -1.12 -69.73
N LYS A 3 15.24 -0.05 -70.52
CA LYS A 3 15.35 1.38 -70.21
C LYS A 3 14.10 1.96 -69.50
N ARG A 4 14.20 3.25 -69.16
CA ARG A 4 13.15 4.32 -69.08
C ARG A 4 12.39 4.42 -67.75
N LYS A 5 11.84 5.57 -67.31
CA LYS A 5 11.88 7.02 -67.63
C LYS A 5 11.05 7.72 -66.52
N ALA A 6 11.22 9.03 -66.38
CA ALA A 6 10.51 9.89 -65.42
C ALA A 6 8.99 10.07 -65.64
N GLY A 7 8.31 10.45 -64.56
CA GLY A 7 7.27 11.50 -64.52
C GLY A 7 5.80 11.08 -64.63
N ALA A 8 4.95 11.53 -63.69
CA ALA A 8 3.65 12.16 -63.96
C ALA A 8 2.87 12.52 -62.67
N THR A 9 2.39 13.75 -62.65
CA THR A 9 1.35 14.38 -61.80
C THR A 9 -0.05 13.93 -62.24
N ALA A 10 -1.02 13.77 -61.31
CA ALA A 10 -2.45 14.10 -61.51
C ALA A 10 -3.32 13.73 -60.28
N GLN A 11 -4.13 14.70 -59.78
CA GLN A 11 -5.39 14.46 -59.07
C GLN A 11 -6.52 14.18 -60.09
N PRO A 12 -7.71 13.68 -59.67
CA PRO A 12 -8.84 14.61 -59.50
C PRO A 12 -9.83 14.25 -58.36
N ALA A 13 -10.87 15.07 -58.26
CA ALA A 13 -11.75 15.35 -57.13
C ALA A 13 -13.01 14.44 -56.95
N ALA A 14 -13.57 14.56 -55.74
CA ALA A 14 -14.99 14.59 -55.35
C ALA A 14 -15.91 13.35 -55.53
N SER A 15 -16.42 12.83 -54.39
CA SER A 15 -17.87 12.64 -54.19
C SER A 15 -18.20 12.52 -52.70
N ALA A 16 -19.11 13.36 -52.22
CA ALA A 16 -19.69 13.32 -50.89
C ALA A 16 -20.79 12.25 -50.79
N SER A 17 -20.82 11.48 -49.70
CA SER A 17 -22.07 10.95 -49.13
C SER A 17 -21.90 10.55 -47.65
N LYS A 18 -22.71 11.18 -46.80
CA LYS A 18 -23.26 10.65 -45.54
C LYS A 18 -24.79 10.64 -45.74
N PRO A 19 -25.62 9.98 -44.91
CA PRO A 19 -25.39 8.89 -43.95
C PRO A 19 -26.39 7.72 -44.18
N SER A 20 -26.21 6.56 -43.53
CA SER A 20 -27.36 5.69 -43.22
C SER A 20 -27.08 4.79 -42.02
N ALA A 21 -28.12 4.71 -41.19
CA ALA A 21 -28.19 4.04 -39.91
C ALA A 21 -28.60 2.55 -40.05
N ALA A 22 -28.58 1.87 -38.90
CA ALA A 22 -28.92 0.47 -38.62
C ALA A 22 -27.74 -0.51 -38.80
N SER A 23 -27.40 -1.37 -37.85
CA SER A 23 -28.26 -2.05 -36.89
C SER A 23 -27.58 -2.32 -35.55
N LEU A 24 -28.43 -2.37 -34.53
CA LEU A 24 -28.16 -2.74 -33.16
C LEU A 24 -27.66 -4.19 -33.06
N THR A 25 -26.49 -4.39 -32.47
CA THR A 25 -26.25 -5.53 -31.59
C THR A 25 -25.70 -4.98 -30.29
N ALA A 26 -26.61 -4.79 -29.33
CA ALA A 26 -26.27 -4.55 -27.94
C ALA A 26 -25.54 -5.80 -27.42
N SER A 27 -24.23 -5.83 -27.55
CA SER A 27 -23.39 -6.74 -26.77
C SER A 27 -23.61 -6.39 -25.31
N SER A 28 -24.27 -7.33 -24.62
CA SER A 28 -24.44 -7.44 -23.19
C SER A 28 -23.29 -6.77 -22.43
N ALA A 29 -23.62 -5.80 -21.60
CA ALA A 29 -22.73 -5.21 -20.62
C ALA A 29 -22.15 -6.34 -19.75
N SER A 30 -20.93 -6.77 -20.06
CA SER A 30 -20.10 -7.47 -19.10
C SER A 30 -19.86 -6.48 -17.98
N SER A 31 -20.37 -6.80 -16.79
CA SER A 31 -20.00 -6.14 -15.55
C SER A 31 -18.48 -6.17 -15.45
N SER A 32 -17.81 -5.07 -15.80
CA SER A 32 -16.38 -4.89 -15.58
C SER A 32 -16.17 -4.90 -14.07
N ARG A 33 -15.89 -6.07 -13.49
CA ARG A 33 -15.41 -6.17 -12.11
C ARG A 33 -14.13 -5.34 -12.05
N THR A 34 -14.20 -4.21 -11.38
CA THR A 34 -13.00 -3.46 -11.00
C THR A 34 -12.06 -4.42 -10.28
N PRO A 35 -10.79 -4.53 -10.67
CA PRO A 35 -9.83 -5.38 -9.98
C PRO A 35 -9.84 -4.99 -8.50
N SER A 36 -10.06 -5.98 -7.63
CA SER A 36 -10.15 -5.75 -6.19
C SER A 36 -8.82 -5.21 -5.68
N ASP A 37 -8.84 -3.98 -5.17
CA ASP A 37 -7.69 -3.36 -4.52
C ASP A 37 -7.07 -4.30 -3.47
N PRO A 38 -5.74 -4.51 -3.48
CA PRO A 38 -5.10 -5.45 -2.57
C PRO A 38 -5.06 -4.99 -1.10
N LEU A 39 -5.41 -3.72 -0.82
CA LEU A 39 -5.38 -3.14 0.52
C LEU A 39 -6.79 -3.01 1.11
N PRO A 40 -7.13 -3.74 2.19
CA PRO A 40 -8.37 -3.54 2.91
C PRO A 40 -8.34 -2.23 3.70
N THR A 41 -8.98 -1.19 3.17
CA THR A 41 -8.92 0.18 3.69
C THR A 41 -9.46 0.29 5.11
N ALA A 42 -10.49 -0.48 5.44
CA ALA A 42 -11.04 -0.61 6.79
C ALA A 42 -10.01 -1.06 7.84
N HIS A 43 -9.04 -1.90 7.45
CA HIS A 43 -7.98 -2.37 8.35
C HIS A 43 -6.74 -1.47 8.32
N TYR A 44 -6.53 -0.69 7.25
CA TYR A 44 -5.39 0.19 7.10
C TYR A 44 -5.50 1.44 7.99
N ILE A 45 -6.66 2.08 8.00
CA ILE A 45 -6.93 3.31 8.78
C ILE A 45 -6.50 3.20 10.26
N PRO A 46 -6.90 2.16 11.01
CA PRO A 46 -6.49 2.04 12.43
C PRO A 46 -5.03 1.61 12.63
N ARG A 47 -4.37 1.02 11.61
CA ARG A 47 -2.98 0.53 11.72
C ARG A 47 -1.95 1.64 11.55
N VAL A 48 -2.25 2.65 10.75
CA VAL A 48 -1.38 3.82 10.57
C VAL A 48 -1.06 4.53 11.90
N PRO A 49 -2.05 4.97 12.71
CA PRO A 49 -1.74 5.62 13.98
C PRO A 49 -1.03 4.66 14.94
N LEU A 50 -1.37 3.37 14.91
CA LEU A 50 -0.69 2.36 15.73
C LEU A 50 0.81 2.24 15.36
N GLN A 51 1.15 2.25 14.07
CA GLN A 51 2.53 2.24 13.61
C GLN A 51 3.29 3.50 14.05
N LEU A 52 2.68 4.68 13.89
CA LEU A 52 3.29 5.95 14.31
C LEU A 52 3.51 6.00 15.82
N LEU A 53 2.53 5.54 16.62
CA LEU A 53 2.66 5.43 18.06
C LEU A 53 3.75 4.43 18.47
N ALA A 54 3.87 3.30 17.77
CA ALA A 54 4.92 2.31 18.06
C ALA A 54 6.32 2.86 17.75
N ILE A 55 6.48 3.61 16.65
CA ILE A 55 7.75 4.30 16.33
C ILE A 55 8.02 5.38 17.38
N GLY A 56 7.03 6.20 17.73
CA GLY A 56 7.15 7.23 18.76
C GLY A 56 7.55 6.64 20.13
N TYR A 57 6.92 5.53 20.52
CA TYR A 57 7.25 4.80 21.74
C TYR A 57 8.67 4.21 21.69
N SER A 58 9.12 3.73 20.53
CA SER A 58 10.48 3.25 20.34
C SER A 58 11.52 4.32 20.66
N LEU A 59 11.27 5.56 20.23
CA LEU A 59 12.14 6.71 20.55
C LEU A 59 12.16 7.03 22.04
N VAL A 60 11.00 6.95 22.70
CA VAL A 60 10.90 7.16 24.16
C VAL A 60 11.66 6.08 24.93
N ILE A 61 11.58 4.82 24.50
CA ILE A 61 12.34 3.71 25.10
C ILE A 61 13.84 3.95 24.95
N SER A 62 14.29 4.32 23.76
CA SER A 62 15.71 4.53 23.49
C SER A 62 16.32 5.69 24.28
N ALA A 63 15.50 6.59 24.83
CA ALA A 63 15.94 7.71 25.66
C ALA A 63 15.83 7.47 27.18
N ARG A 64 15.58 6.21 27.61
CA ARG A 64 15.32 5.86 29.02
C ARG A 64 16.46 6.19 29.99
N ASP A 65 17.70 6.11 29.53
CA ASP A 65 18.88 6.32 30.37
C ASP A 65 19.25 7.82 30.54
N VAL A 66 18.54 8.72 29.86
CA VAL A 66 18.69 10.17 30.04
C VAL A 66 17.83 10.64 31.21
N ASP A 67 18.35 11.57 32.01
CA ASP A 67 17.73 12.14 33.22
C ASP A 67 16.21 12.39 33.06
N LEU A 68 15.44 11.84 34.01
CA LEU A 68 13.98 11.92 34.07
C LEU A 68 13.46 13.35 34.25
N ALA A 69 14.33 14.29 34.66
CA ALA A 69 14.01 15.70 34.77
C ALA A 69 13.63 16.36 33.42
N ILE A 70 14.14 15.83 32.30
CA ILE A 70 13.86 16.36 30.95
C ILE A 70 12.64 15.64 30.36
N ARG A 71 11.48 16.30 30.41
CA ARG A 71 10.25 15.78 29.80
C ARG A 71 10.16 16.15 28.31
N GLY A 72 9.75 15.18 27.48
CA GLY A 72 9.32 15.42 26.11
C GLY A 72 10.39 15.22 25.02
N PRO A 73 10.18 15.80 23.82
CA PRO A 73 11.03 15.63 22.64
C PRO A 73 12.53 15.95 22.84
N PRO A 74 12.93 16.95 23.65
CA PRO A 74 14.35 17.26 23.87
C PRO A 74 15.15 16.10 24.47
N ARG A 75 14.50 15.17 25.18
CA ARG A 75 15.16 14.00 25.78
C ARG A 75 15.72 13.06 24.72
N ILE A 76 14.98 12.86 23.61
CA ILE A 76 15.39 11.98 22.50
C ILE A 76 16.59 12.60 21.80
N VAL A 77 16.53 13.91 21.54
CA VAL A 77 17.62 14.66 20.91
C VAL A 77 18.87 14.60 21.78
N LYS A 78 18.74 14.83 23.08
CA LYS A 78 19.85 14.72 24.03
C LYS A 78 20.45 13.32 24.06
N ALA A 79 19.62 12.27 24.06
CA ALA A 79 20.08 10.88 24.04
C ALA A 79 20.92 10.57 22.79
N LEU A 80 20.45 11.01 21.61
CA LEU A 80 21.16 10.85 20.34
C LEU A 80 22.48 11.63 20.28
N VAL A 81 22.53 12.78 20.93
CA VAL A 81 23.70 13.67 20.94
C VAL A 81 24.77 13.21 21.93
N ASP A 82 24.36 12.76 23.11
CA ASP A 82 25.28 12.41 24.19
C ASP A 82 25.82 10.98 24.04
N ASN A 83 24.99 10.04 23.57
CA ASN A 83 25.40 8.64 23.35
C ASN A 83 24.73 8.03 22.10
N PRO A 84 25.19 8.39 20.89
CA PRO A 84 24.61 7.87 19.64
C PRO A 84 24.76 6.36 19.51
N LEU A 85 25.86 5.77 20.01
CA LEU A 85 26.15 4.34 19.86
C LEU A 85 25.34 3.45 20.81
N GLY A 86 24.90 3.97 21.96
CA GLY A 86 23.94 3.26 22.82
C GLY A 86 22.50 3.40 22.32
N THR A 87 22.13 4.58 21.84
CA THR A 87 20.73 4.89 21.52
C THR A 87 20.31 4.42 20.14
N LEU A 88 21.13 4.67 19.11
CA LEU A 88 20.74 4.43 17.73
C LEU A 88 20.53 2.96 17.37
N PRO A 89 21.36 2.00 17.83
CA PRO A 89 21.09 0.57 17.59
C PRO A 89 19.76 0.12 18.21
N THR A 90 19.39 0.65 19.39
CA THR A 90 18.10 0.32 20.01
C THR A 90 16.93 0.87 19.20
N ILE A 91 17.05 2.10 18.67
CA ILE A 91 16.06 2.67 17.75
C ILE A 91 15.94 1.78 16.51
N CYS A 92 17.06 1.40 15.89
CA CYS A 92 17.06 0.52 14.72
C CYS A 92 16.39 -0.82 15.02
N GLY A 93 16.71 -1.47 16.14
CA GLY A 93 16.10 -2.75 16.52
C GLY A 93 14.58 -2.65 16.74
N LEU A 94 14.12 -1.62 17.45
CA LEU A 94 12.70 -1.41 17.72
C LEU A 94 11.93 -1.01 16.46
N VAL A 95 12.48 -0.09 15.65
CA VAL A 95 11.89 0.30 14.36
C VAL A 95 11.86 -0.91 13.42
N ALA A 96 12.90 -1.74 13.38
CA ALA A 96 12.90 -2.97 12.59
C ALA A 96 11.74 -3.90 12.98
N ALA A 97 11.46 -4.07 14.28
CA ALA A 97 10.32 -4.87 14.73
C ALA A 97 8.99 -4.28 14.24
N VAL A 98 8.80 -2.96 14.34
CA VAL A 98 7.58 -2.28 13.85
C VAL A 98 7.43 -2.41 12.34
N GLN A 99 8.50 -2.20 11.59
CA GLN A 99 8.48 -2.28 10.12
C GLN A 99 8.31 -3.72 9.62
N CYS A 100 8.87 -4.71 10.32
CA CYS A 100 8.62 -6.12 10.06
C CYS A 100 7.16 -6.50 10.29
N TRP A 101 6.56 -6.03 11.39
CA TRP A 101 5.13 -6.24 11.67
C TRP A 101 4.25 -5.62 10.58
N PHE A 102 4.50 -4.36 10.22
CA PHE A 102 3.74 -3.66 9.19
C PHE A 102 3.93 -4.29 7.80
N GLY A 103 5.17 -4.57 7.40
CA GLY A 103 5.51 -5.21 6.13
C GLY A 103 4.90 -6.61 6.01
N TYR A 104 4.94 -7.42 7.08
CA TYR A 104 4.32 -8.75 7.08
C TYR A 104 2.80 -8.66 6.92
N TRP A 105 2.16 -7.68 7.57
CA TRP A 105 0.75 -7.41 7.35
C TRP A 105 0.46 -7.00 5.90
N ALA A 106 1.24 -6.09 5.31
CA ALA A 106 1.05 -5.69 3.92
C ALA A 106 1.20 -6.88 2.96
N ARG A 107 2.21 -7.75 3.19
CA ARG A 107 2.37 -9.04 2.49
C ARG A 107 1.11 -9.89 2.59
N SER A 108 0.54 -10.00 3.79
CA SER A 108 -0.68 -10.80 4.03
C SER A 108 -1.89 -10.27 3.27
N CYS A 109 -2.02 -8.95 3.11
CA CYS A 109 -3.08 -8.32 2.32
C CYS A 109 -2.94 -8.66 0.84
N LYS A 110 -1.74 -8.50 0.28
CA LYS A 110 -1.44 -8.86 -1.11
C LYS A 110 -1.70 -10.35 -1.39
N ALA A 111 -1.28 -11.23 -0.47
CA ALA A 111 -1.52 -12.67 -0.59
C ALA A 111 -3.02 -13.04 -0.55
N GLN A 112 -3.81 -12.35 0.28
CA GLN A 112 -5.26 -12.54 0.34
C GLN A 112 -5.94 -12.06 -0.95
N ALA A 113 -5.53 -10.91 -1.49
CA ALA A 113 -6.05 -10.37 -2.74
C ALA A 113 -5.77 -11.31 -3.92
N LYS A 114 -4.56 -11.86 -4.01
CA LYS A 114 -4.20 -12.84 -5.05
C LYS A 114 -5.07 -14.10 -4.97
N ARG A 115 -5.25 -14.65 -3.77
CA ARG A 115 -6.13 -15.83 -3.54
C ARG A 115 -7.60 -15.54 -3.85
N ALA A 116 -8.06 -14.30 -3.66
CA ALA A 116 -9.42 -13.90 -4.00
C ALA A 116 -9.61 -13.80 -5.52
N ALA A 117 -8.59 -13.33 -6.25
CA ALA A 117 -8.58 -13.30 -7.71
C ALA A 117 -8.63 -14.73 -8.30
N GLU A 118 -7.76 -15.63 -7.84
CA GLU A 118 -7.71 -17.03 -8.30
C GLU A 118 -9.05 -17.76 -8.06
N LYS A 119 -9.65 -17.61 -6.87
CA LYS A 119 -10.98 -18.19 -6.57
C LYS A 119 -12.12 -17.60 -7.41
N GLY A 120 -11.95 -16.36 -7.88
CA GLY A 120 -12.92 -15.69 -8.74
C GLY A 120 -12.89 -16.22 -10.18
N GLU A 121 -11.76 -16.78 -10.62
CA GLU A 121 -11.59 -17.39 -11.95
C GLU A 121 -12.07 -18.85 -11.96
N ASP A 122 -11.87 -19.60 -10.87
CA ASP A 122 -12.26 -21.01 -10.76
C ASP A 122 -13.74 -21.23 -10.33
N GLY A 123 -14.52 -20.15 -10.16
CA GLY A 123 -15.74 -20.13 -9.34
C GLY A 123 -17.05 -19.71 -10.02
N GLU A 124 -17.18 -19.82 -11.35
CA GLU A 124 -18.47 -19.67 -12.05
C GLU A 124 -19.24 -21.02 -12.03
N GLU A 125 -19.47 -21.59 -10.85
CA GLU A 125 -20.50 -22.63 -10.66
C GLU A 125 -21.55 -22.08 -9.70
N ASP A 126 -22.68 -21.72 -10.32
CA ASP A 126 -23.80 -20.94 -9.81
C ASP A 126 -24.36 -21.52 -8.49
N ARG A 127 -23.97 -20.95 -7.34
CA ARG A 127 -24.65 -21.18 -6.06
C ARG A 127 -25.09 -19.89 -5.40
N PRO A 128 -26.40 -19.69 -5.15
CA PRO A 128 -26.93 -18.43 -4.65
C PRO A 128 -26.54 -18.19 -3.19
N VAL A 129 -25.60 -17.26 -3.00
CA VAL A 129 -25.07 -16.78 -1.70
C VAL A 129 -26.17 -16.19 -0.80
N LYS A 130 -27.27 -15.71 -1.36
CA LYS A 130 -28.43 -15.16 -0.60
C LYS A 130 -29.15 -16.21 0.27
N SER A 131 -28.93 -17.50 0.04
CA SER A 131 -29.61 -18.56 0.79
C SER A 131 -28.96 -18.88 2.14
N SER A 132 -27.73 -18.47 2.40
CA SER A 132 -27.00 -18.81 3.64
C SER A 132 -27.37 -17.87 4.80
N LEU A 133 -27.44 -16.56 4.53
CA LEU A 133 -27.81 -15.55 5.52
C LEU A 133 -29.30 -15.59 5.87
N SER A 134 -30.18 -15.81 4.89
CA SER A 134 -31.62 -15.94 5.14
C SER A 134 -31.96 -17.19 5.95
N ARG A 135 -31.26 -18.31 5.71
CA ARG A 135 -31.43 -19.55 6.50
C ARG A 135 -30.89 -19.44 7.93
N THR A 136 -29.85 -18.65 8.16
CA THR A 136 -29.30 -18.43 9.51
C THR A 136 -30.17 -17.46 10.30
N TRP A 137 -30.68 -16.40 9.67
CA TRP A 137 -31.65 -15.48 10.28
C TRP A 137 -33.00 -16.15 10.59
N ALA A 138 -33.51 -16.98 9.67
CA ALA A 138 -34.78 -17.69 9.86
C ALA A 138 -34.70 -18.83 10.90
N LYS A 139 -33.50 -19.26 11.28
CA LYS A 139 -33.28 -20.20 12.41
C LYS A 139 -33.21 -19.46 13.74
N ALA A 140 -32.55 -18.30 13.79
CA ALA A 140 -32.52 -17.44 14.96
C ALA A 140 -33.92 -16.93 15.36
N LEU A 141 -34.76 -16.58 14.39
CA LEU A 141 -36.15 -16.16 14.62
C LEU A 141 -37.08 -17.28 15.11
N ARG A 142 -36.71 -18.55 14.92
CA ARG A 142 -37.47 -19.71 15.40
C ARG A 142 -37.09 -20.15 16.81
N GLY A 143 -36.23 -19.40 17.51
CA GLY A 143 -35.79 -19.71 18.87
C GLY A 143 -34.90 -20.96 18.96
N GLU A 144 -34.49 -21.54 17.84
CA GLU A 144 -33.53 -22.63 17.81
C GLU A 144 -32.14 -22.03 18.04
N ALA A 145 -31.62 -22.17 19.26
CA ALA A 145 -30.21 -21.93 19.53
C ALA A 145 -29.38 -22.70 18.49
N PRO A 146 -28.30 -22.12 17.93
CA PRO A 146 -27.53 -22.78 16.88
C PRO A 146 -27.09 -24.14 17.41
N ALA A 147 -27.69 -25.20 16.87
CA ALA A 147 -27.37 -26.56 17.23
C ALA A 147 -25.86 -26.69 17.13
N SER A 148 -25.26 -26.93 18.30
CA SER A 148 -23.89 -27.31 18.57
C SER A 148 -22.95 -27.24 17.36
N PHE A 149 -21.90 -26.43 17.50
CA PHE A 149 -20.68 -26.45 16.70
C PHE A 149 -20.15 -27.89 16.61
N LYS A 150 -20.76 -28.69 15.73
CA LYS A 150 -20.30 -30.04 15.39
C LYS A 150 -19.18 -29.79 14.42
N LYS A 151 -18.00 -29.61 15.02
CA LYS A 151 -16.69 -29.61 14.38
C LYS A 151 -16.74 -30.61 13.23
N ARG A 152 -16.89 -30.11 12.01
CA ARG A 152 -16.81 -30.92 10.80
C ARG A 152 -15.34 -31.28 10.67
N SER A 153 -14.95 -32.37 11.32
CA SER A 153 -13.68 -33.05 11.14
C SER A 153 -13.67 -33.65 9.73
N SER A 154 -13.39 -32.81 8.74
CA SER A 154 -12.65 -33.24 7.56
C SER A 154 -11.20 -32.90 7.86
N GLY A 155 -10.34 -33.92 7.83
CA GLY A 155 -8.99 -33.89 8.39
C GLY A 155 -8.12 -32.78 7.82
N GLY A 156 -7.88 -31.77 8.65
CA GLY A 156 -6.76 -30.84 8.54
C GLY A 156 -6.45 -30.39 9.95
N LYS A 157 -5.34 -30.85 10.51
CA LYS A 157 -4.88 -30.52 11.88
C LYS A 157 -4.85 -29.00 12.06
N GLY A 158 -5.88 -28.46 12.67
CA GLY A 158 -5.91 -27.10 13.22
C GLY A 158 -5.07 -27.06 14.49
N GLY A 159 -3.76 -26.86 14.32
CA GLY A 159 -2.90 -26.28 15.32
C GLY A 159 -2.85 -24.77 15.11
N VAL A 160 -2.76 -24.01 16.20
CA VAL A 160 -2.38 -22.59 16.24
C VAL A 160 -0.87 -22.48 15.89
N ALA A 161 -0.56 -22.94 14.69
CA ALA A 161 0.73 -22.96 14.01
C ALA A 161 0.40 -22.99 12.51
N GLY A 162 -0.28 -21.95 12.02
CA GLY A 162 -0.15 -21.61 10.61
C GLY A 162 1.32 -21.27 10.43
N GLY A 163 2.08 -22.17 9.80
CA GLY A 163 3.51 -21.98 9.62
C GLY A 163 3.77 -20.57 9.11
N LEU A 164 4.56 -19.79 9.86
CA LEU A 164 5.00 -18.50 9.36
C LEU A 164 5.75 -18.80 8.06
N ASP A 165 5.23 -18.33 6.93
CA ASP A 165 5.96 -18.35 5.67
C ASP A 165 7.18 -17.43 5.82
N THR A 166 8.33 -17.99 6.19
CA THR A 166 9.59 -17.26 6.40
C THR A 166 10.47 -17.24 5.16
N THR A 167 9.99 -17.74 4.02
CA THR A 167 10.77 -17.85 2.78
C THR A 167 11.29 -16.50 2.28
N PHE A 168 10.56 -15.42 2.57
CA PHE A 168 10.94 -14.06 2.19
C PHE A 168 12.00 -13.42 3.11
N VAL A 169 12.22 -13.95 4.32
CA VAL A 169 13.03 -13.30 5.36
C VAL A 169 14.48 -13.10 4.93
N PRO A 170 15.21 -14.11 4.40
CA PRO A 170 16.60 -13.93 3.99
C PRO A 170 16.74 -12.85 2.92
N GLN A 171 15.81 -12.83 1.98
CA GLN A 171 15.79 -11.86 0.90
C GLN A 171 15.47 -10.44 1.40
N ALA A 172 14.51 -10.29 2.31
CA ALA A 172 14.16 -9.00 2.89
C ALA A 172 15.32 -8.40 3.71
N VAL A 173 16.03 -9.25 4.48
CA VAL A 173 17.25 -8.85 5.21
C VAL A 173 18.33 -8.42 4.22
N MET A 174 18.61 -9.24 3.20
CA MET A 174 19.60 -8.91 2.18
C MET A 174 19.30 -7.57 1.49
N VAL A 175 18.07 -7.36 1.03
CA VAL A 175 17.65 -6.11 0.36
C VAL A 175 17.74 -4.91 1.31
N THR A 176 17.37 -5.08 2.58
CA THR A 176 17.51 -4.02 3.60
C THR A 176 18.98 -3.65 3.83
N LEU A 177 19.88 -4.65 3.92
CA LEU A 177 21.31 -4.40 4.10
C LEU A 177 21.95 -3.76 2.86
N LEU A 178 21.55 -4.18 1.66
CA LEU A 178 21.97 -3.52 0.42
C LEU A 178 21.48 -2.08 0.34
N GLY A 179 20.24 -1.81 0.76
CA GLY A 179 19.71 -0.45 0.88
C GLY A 179 20.49 0.39 1.89
N ALA A 180 20.86 -0.19 3.04
CA ALA A 180 21.66 0.49 4.05
C ALA A 180 23.07 0.83 3.53
N ALA A 181 23.71 -0.11 2.83
CA ALA A 181 25.00 0.10 2.19
C ALA A 181 24.93 1.19 1.11
N PHE A 182 23.87 1.18 0.29
CA PHE A 182 23.62 2.21 -0.72
C PHE A 182 23.45 3.60 -0.08
N PHE A 183 22.59 3.73 0.94
CA PHE A 183 22.41 5.01 1.64
C PHE A 183 23.67 5.47 2.37
N HIS A 184 24.48 4.54 2.91
CA HIS A 184 25.78 4.86 3.50
C HIS A 184 26.74 5.42 2.46
N ALA A 185 26.85 4.77 1.29
CA ALA A 185 27.65 5.27 0.18
C ALA A 185 27.16 6.65 -0.29
N CYS A 186 25.85 6.86 -0.44
CA CYS A 186 25.29 8.17 -0.78
C CYS A 186 25.62 9.23 0.27
N ALA A 187 25.47 8.93 1.57
CA ALA A 187 25.80 9.87 2.65
C ALA A 187 27.28 10.29 2.60
N VAL A 188 28.18 9.33 2.38
CA VAL A 188 29.61 9.57 2.21
C VAL A 188 29.90 10.43 0.98
N LEU A 189 29.31 10.10 -0.17
CA LEU A 189 29.47 10.87 -1.41
C LEU A 189 28.93 12.30 -1.29
N LEU A 190 27.91 12.51 -0.45
CA LEU A 190 27.33 13.82 -0.15
C LEU A 190 28.08 14.58 0.96
N GLY A 191 29.21 14.05 1.44
CA GLY A 191 30.11 14.76 2.36
C GLY A 191 30.16 14.23 3.79
N ALA A 192 29.51 13.10 4.10
CA ALA A 192 29.72 12.43 5.38
C ALA A 192 31.15 11.87 5.48
N SER A 193 31.73 11.94 6.68
CA SER A 193 33.11 11.49 6.90
C SER A 193 33.30 9.98 6.63
N LEU A 194 34.36 9.65 5.90
CA LEU A 194 34.79 8.28 5.59
C LEU A 194 35.45 7.55 6.76
N THR A 195 36.07 8.28 7.70
CA THR A 195 36.96 7.71 8.72
C THR A 195 36.46 7.96 10.14
N THR A 196 35.88 9.13 10.40
CA THR A 196 35.24 9.46 11.67
C THR A 196 33.74 9.17 11.61
N ASN A 197 33.16 8.70 12.72
CA ASN A 197 31.72 8.44 12.88
C ASN A 197 31.11 7.44 11.88
N VAL A 198 31.91 6.56 11.29
CA VAL A 198 31.46 5.55 10.31
C VAL A 198 30.29 4.72 10.83
N THR A 199 30.39 4.25 12.07
CA THR A 199 29.33 3.46 12.73
C THR A 199 28.02 4.25 12.85
N SER A 200 28.09 5.51 13.28
CA SER A 200 26.89 6.36 13.40
C SER A 200 26.25 6.64 12.04
N THR A 201 27.07 6.91 11.01
CA THR A 201 26.60 7.08 9.62
C THR A 201 25.97 5.80 9.10
N PHE A 202 26.58 4.64 9.35
CA PHE A 202 26.02 3.35 8.94
C PHE A 202 24.70 3.05 9.65
N LEU A 203 24.61 3.28 10.96
CA LEU A 203 23.38 3.09 11.73
C LEU A 203 22.26 4.06 11.29
N MET A 204 22.58 5.29 10.92
CA MET A 204 21.62 6.22 10.31
C MET A 204 21.13 5.68 8.95
N SER A 205 22.04 5.22 8.09
CA SER A 205 21.69 4.61 6.81
C SER A 205 20.89 3.32 6.95
N LEU A 206 21.17 2.53 8.00
CA LEU A 206 20.39 1.36 8.37
C LEU A 206 18.98 1.76 8.81
N LEU A 207 18.83 2.77 9.67
CA LEU A 207 17.53 3.29 10.06
C LEU A 207 16.73 3.78 8.85
N LEU A 208 17.38 4.51 7.94
CA LEU A 208 16.74 4.98 6.71
C LEU A 208 16.28 3.80 5.83
N SER A 209 17.11 2.77 5.68
CA SER A 209 16.74 1.53 4.98
C SER A 209 15.59 0.78 5.67
N LEU A 210 15.59 0.71 7.00
CA LEU A 210 14.50 0.11 7.77
C LEU A 210 13.16 0.82 7.54
N LEU A 211 13.17 2.15 7.46
CA LEU A 211 11.97 2.96 7.24
C LEU A 211 11.47 2.92 5.79
N SER A 212 12.37 2.77 4.81
CA SER A 212 12.05 2.92 3.38
C SER A 212 12.02 1.61 2.59
N ILE A 213 12.96 0.70 2.84
CA ILE A 213 13.18 -0.49 2.04
C ILE A 213 12.57 -1.73 2.70
N THR A 214 12.69 -1.89 4.02
CA THR A 214 12.23 -3.09 4.73
C THR A 214 10.75 -3.42 4.57
N PRO A 215 9.78 -2.50 4.82
CA PRO A 215 8.37 -2.84 4.67
C PRO A 215 8.03 -3.23 3.23
N LEU A 216 8.68 -2.59 2.24
CA LEU A 216 8.53 -2.91 0.83
C LEU A 216 9.12 -4.28 0.47
N ALA A 217 10.33 -4.60 0.97
CA ALA A 217 11.02 -5.87 0.71
C ALA A 217 10.29 -7.08 1.30
N ILE A 218 9.57 -6.89 2.40
CA ILE A 218 8.73 -7.93 3.01
C ILE A 218 7.44 -8.13 2.21
N ALA A 219 6.77 -7.03 1.84
CA ALA A 219 5.49 -7.08 1.13
C ALA A 219 5.63 -7.53 -0.34
N ILE A 220 6.71 -7.10 -0.99
CA ILE A 220 6.97 -7.21 -2.43
C ILE A 220 8.42 -7.67 -2.57
N PRO A 221 8.73 -8.98 -2.49
CA PRO A 221 10.11 -9.45 -2.55
C PRO A 221 10.67 -9.36 -4.00
N PRO A 222 11.69 -8.52 -4.29
CA PRO A 222 12.09 -8.16 -5.66
C PRO A 222 12.66 -9.30 -6.53
N PHE A 223 13.26 -10.32 -5.92
CA PHE A 223 13.94 -11.43 -6.60
C PHE A 223 13.10 -12.71 -6.68
N THR A 224 11.86 -12.72 -6.19
CA THR A 224 11.01 -13.91 -6.24
C THR A 224 10.38 -14.12 -7.62
N SER A 225 9.96 -13.04 -8.28
CA SER A 225 9.40 -13.12 -9.64
C SER A 225 9.78 -11.89 -10.47
N PRO A 226 9.77 -12.01 -11.82
CA PRO A 226 10.03 -10.87 -12.70
C PRO A 226 9.04 -9.71 -12.49
N GLN A 227 7.78 -10.02 -12.20
CA GLN A 227 6.74 -9.02 -11.95
C GLN A 227 7.06 -8.16 -10.73
N GLU A 228 7.51 -8.77 -9.63
CA GLU A 228 7.91 -8.02 -8.43
C GLU A 228 9.09 -7.10 -8.72
N ARG A 229 10.07 -7.57 -9.51
CA ARG A 229 11.21 -6.74 -9.94
C ARG A 229 10.76 -5.52 -10.75
N TYR A 230 9.82 -5.70 -11.68
CA TYR A 230 9.25 -4.59 -12.46
C TYR A 230 8.46 -3.62 -11.57
N THR A 231 7.75 -4.13 -10.56
CA THR A 231 7.09 -3.29 -9.55
C THR A 231 8.10 -2.44 -8.79
N TRP A 232 9.22 -3.01 -8.33
CA TRP A 232 10.30 -2.24 -7.69
C TRP A 232 10.87 -1.17 -8.61
N LEU A 233 11.19 -1.53 -9.85
CA LEU A 233 11.71 -0.58 -10.82
C LEU A 233 10.73 0.57 -11.01
N ARG A 234 9.46 0.28 -11.32
CA ARG A 234 8.40 1.28 -11.49
C ARG A 234 8.23 2.19 -10.27
N LEU A 235 8.25 1.62 -9.05
CA LEU A 235 8.07 2.38 -7.82
C LEU A 235 9.22 3.35 -7.54
N PHE A 236 10.48 2.96 -7.78
CA PHE A 236 11.64 3.82 -7.49
C PHE A 236 12.08 4.68 -8.67
N SER A 237 11.92 4.22 -9.91
CA SER A 237 12.33 4.98 -11.10
C SER A 237 11.27 5.96 -11.57
N SER A 238 10.00 5.54 -11.54
CA SER A 238 8.90 6.30 -12.12
C SER A 238 7.95 6.88 -11.08
N LEU A 239 8.14 6.54 -9.79
CA LEU A 239 7.31 7.00 -8.67
C LEU A 239 5.80 6.83 -8.94
N SER A 240 5.44 5.76 -9.66
CA SER A 240 4.07 5.54 -10.15
C SER A 240 3.47 4.32 -9.45
N PRO A 241 2.83 4.48 -8.29
CA PRO A 241 2.12 3.40 -7.62
C PRO A 241 0.77 3.10 -8.31
N ASN A 242 0.51 1.83 -8.58
CA ASN A 242 -0.71 1.38 -9.24
C ASN A 242 -1.84 1.16 -8.23
N ASP A 243 -1.51 0.56 -7.09
CA ASP A 243 -2.49 0.13 -6.10
C ASP A 243 -2.38 0.91 -4.79
N ASN A 244 -3.45 0.91 -4.00
CA ASN A 244 -3.45 1.54 -2.67
C ASN A 244 -2.39 0.94 -1.72
N LEU A 245 -2.06 -0.35 -1.86
CA LEU A 245 -0.99 -1.00 -1.10
C LEU A 245 0.39 -0.42 -1.43
N GLU A 246 0.64 -0.12 -2.71
CA GLU A 246 1.91 0.47 -3.12
C GLU A 246 2.05 1.89 -2.60
N ILE A 247 0.97 2.66 -2.56
CA ILE A 247 0.94 4.00 -1.93
C ILE A 247 1.21 3.91 -0.43
N ALA A 248 0.64 2.90 0.26
CA ALA A 248 0.86 2.62 1.68
C ALA A 248 2.33 2.34 2.02
N LEU A 249 3.10 1.80 1.08
CA LEU A 249 4.52 1.48 1.27
C LEU A 249 5.46 2.58 0.74
N LEU A 250 5.15 3.17 -0.41
CA LEU A 250 6.03 4.12 -1.09
C LEU A 250 6.03 5.51 -0.44
N ALA A 251 4.87 6.03 -0.03
CA ALA A 251 4.80 7.39 0.52
C ALA A 251 5.59 7.56 1.83
N PRO A 252 5.51 6.65 2.83
CA PRO A 252 6.38 6.68 4.01
C PRO A 252 7.87 6.51 3.67
N ALA A 253 8.19 5.72 2.65
CA ALA A 253 9.57 5.49 2.22
C ALA A 253 10.20 6.75 1.61
N LEU A 254 9.50 7.39 0.67
CA LEU A 254 9.92 8.66 0.09
C LEU A 254 9.97 9.76 1.13
N GLY A 255 8.98 9.82 2.01
CA GLY A 255 8.96 10.75 3.14
C GLY A 255 10.21 10.61 4.02
N ALA A 256 10.61 9.39 4.34
CA ALA A 256 11.83 9.14 5.13
C ALA A 256 13.10 9.61 4.41
N ILE A 257 13.22 9.35 3.10
CA ILE A 257 14.39 9.76 2.29
C ILE A 257 14.47 11.28 2.18
N VAL A 258 13.37 11.92 1.79
CA VAL A 258 13.29 13.39 1.67
C VAL A 258 13.50 14.05 3.02
N GLY A 259 12.91 13.50 4.08
CA GLY A 259 13.09 13.99 5.44
C GLY A 259 14.53 13.86 5.95
N CYS A 260 15.19 12.73 5.67
CA CYS A 260 16.60 12.54 6.01
C CYS A 260 17.49 13.57 5.31
N TRP A 261 17.26 13.79 4.00
CA TRP A 261 17.97 14.77 3.21
C TRP A 261 17.72 16.20 3.72
N ALA A 262 16.47 16.56 4.00
CA ALA A 262 16.13 17.86 4.58
C ALA A 262 16.75 18.06 5.96
N GLY A 263 16.91 16.99 6.74
CA GLY A 263 17.60 16.98 8.02
C GLY A 263 19.10 17.32 7.92
N ALA A 264 19.71 17.24 6.74
CA ALA A 264 21.08 17.69 6.52
C ALA A 264 21.21 19.21 6.38
N ILE A 265 20.12 19.92 6.01
CA ILE A 265 20.12 21.37 5.75
C ILE A 265 20.55 22.20 6.98
N PRO A 266 20.13 21.90 8.21
CA PRO A 266 20.53 22.69 9.39
C PRO A 266 21.99 22.52 9.80
N ILE A 267 22.71 21.52 9.28
CA ILE A 267 24.09 21.22 9.68
C ILE A 267 25.06 22.33 9.24
N PRO A 268 25.11 22.75 7.95
CA PRO A 268 25.99 23.83 7.51
C PRO A 268 25.59 25.22 8.02
N LEU A 269 24.37 25.38 8.55
CA LEU A 269 23.89 26.66 9.09
C LEU A 269 24.48 26.98 10.47
N ASP A 270 25.17 26.00 11.07
CA ASP A 270 26.02 26.08 12.27
C ASP A 270 25.56 27.11 13.31
N TRP A 271 24.44 26.80 13.96
CA TRP A 271 23.91 27.60 15.07
C TRP A 271 24.60 27.24 16.40
N ASP A 272 25.73 26.51 16.35
CA ASP A 272 26.47 25.99 17.50
C ASP A 272 25.60 25.23 18.50
N ARG A 273 24.56 24.52 18.02
CA ARG A 273 23.64 23.81 18.89
C ARG A 273 23.96 22.31 18.97
N PRO A 274 23.84 21.70 20.17
CA PRO A 274 24.13 20.28 20.35
C PRO A 274 23.29 19.37 19.44
N TRP A 275 22.07 19.79 19.09
CA TRP A 275 21.17 19.03 18.23
C TRP A 275 21.59 19.01 16.74
N GLN A 276 22.49 19.89 16.29
CA GLN A 276 23.04 19.92 14.92
C GLN A 276 24.15 18.88 14.67
N ARG A 277 24.59 18.17 15.72
CA ARG A 277 25.65 17.16 15.57
C ARG A 277 25.22 16.04 14.62
N TRP A 278 26.14 15.62 13.75
CA TRP A 278 25.92 14.49 12.86
C TRP A 278 25.79 13.18 13.65
N PRO A 279 24.85 12.26 13.32
CA PRO A 279 23.78 12.33 12.30
C PRO A 279 22.40 12.68 12.87
N THR A 280 22.33 13.40 14.00
CA THR A 280 21.09 13.59 14.78
C THR A 280 19.95 14.24 13.97
N THR A 281 20.22 15.35 13.28
CA THR A 281 19.19 16.05 12.50
C THR A 281 18.65 15.22 11.34
N CYS A 282 19.52 14.46 10.66
CA CYS A 282 19.15 13.53 9.60
C CYS A 282 18.24 12.40 10.12
N ILE A 283 18.54 11.85 11.31
CA ILE A 283 17.71 10.82 11.95
C ILE A 283 16.30 11.37 12.26
N LEU A 284 16.23 12.55 12.88
CA LEU A 284 14.94 13.19 13.21
C LEU A 284 14.16 13.53 11.94
N GLY A 285 14.86 14.02 10.91
CA GLY A 285 14.31 14.27 9.59
C GLY A 285 13.74 13.01 8.96
N ALA A 286 14.46 11.89 9.00
CA ALA A 286 14.00 10.60 8.46
C ALA A 286 12.74 10.10 9.17
N LEU A 287 12.70 10.18 10.50
CA LEU A 287 11.56 9.76 11.32
C LEU A 287 10.34 10.67 11.10
N GLY A 288 10.54 11.98 11.11
CA GLY A 288 9.48 12.96 10.87
C GLY A 288 8.95 12.89 9.44
N GLY A 289 9.84 12.74 8.46
CA GLY A 289 9.49 12.54 7.06
C GLY A 289 8.75 11.22 6.82
N HIS A 290 9.16 10.14 7.48
CA HIS A 290 8.39 8.88 7.46
C HIS A 290 6.98 9.09 7.99
N ALA A 291 6.83 9.74 9.15
CA ALA A 291 5.54 10.01 9.74
C ALA A 291 4.65 10.87 8.82
N ALA A 292 5.20 11.93 8.23
CA ALA A 292 4.50 12.76 7.26
C ALA A 292 4.08 11.95 6.02
N GLY A 293 4.96 11.11 5.48
CA GLY A 293 4.67 10.23 4.36
C GLY A 293 3.56 9.22 4.68
N THR A 294 3.51 8.68 5.89
CA THR A 294 2.43 7.81 6.35
C THR A 294 1.10 8.55 6.46
N LEU A 295 1.09 9.79 6.95
CA LEU A 295 -0.13 10.61 7.00
C LEU A 295 -0.64 10.97 5.61
N VAL A 296 0.26 11.32 4.68
CA VAL A 296 -0.08 11.55 3.27
C VAL A 296 -0.70 10.29 2.66
N SER A 297 -0.09 9.13 2.91
CA SER A 297 -0.60 7.85 2.44
C SER A 297 -2.00 7.55 2.97
N LEU A 298 -2.21 7.74 4.28
CA LEU A 298 -3.52 7.60 4.91
C LEU A 298 -4.57 8.53 4.29
N ALA A 299 -4.22 9.79 4.06
CA ALA A 299 -5.11 10.77 3.46
C ALA A 299 -5.48 10.38 2.02
N VAL A 300 -4.50 10.01 1.19
CA VAL A 300 -4.72 9.63 -0.22
C VAL A 300 -5.54 8.35 -0.32
N VAL A 301 -5.17 7.30 0.42
CA VAL A 301 -5.90 6.02 0.41
C VAL A 301 -7.31 6.19 0.98
N GLY A 302 -7.44 6.95 2.07
CA GLY A 302 -8.75 7.27 2.66
C GLY A 302 -9.65 8.03 1.69
N TRP A 303 -9.11 9.03 1.00
CA TRP A 303 -9.82 9.77 -0.03
C TRP A 303 -10.27 8.89 -1.19
N ARG A 304 -9.37 8.08 -1.76
CA ARG A 304 -9.71 7.15 -2.85
C ARG A 304 -10.83 6.19 -2.44
N SER A 305 -10.74 5.65 -1.22
CA SER A 305 -11.76 4.74 -0.68
C SER A 305 -13.12 5.41 -0.54
N ALA A 306 -13.14 6.65 -0.06
CA ALA A 306 -14.37 7.43 0.09
C ALA A 306 -15.02 7.74 -1.26
N VAL A 307 -14.21 8.08 -2.28
CA VAL A 307 -14.69 8.33 -3.64
C VAL A 307 -15.31 7.08 -4.24
N VAL A 308 -14.64 5.92 -4.15
CA VAL A 308 -15.17 4.65 -4.65
C VAL A 308 -16.49 4.30 -3.96
N ALA A 309 -16.55 4.38 -2.63
CA ALA A 309 -17.78 4.11 -1.89
C ALA A 309 -18.93 5.06 -2.28
N ALA A 310 -18.64 6.34 -2.53
CA ALA A 310 -19.65 7.30 -2.98
C ALA A 310 -20.18 6.98 -4.38
N VAL A 311 -19.30 6.57 -5.31
CA VAL A 311 -19.69 6.15 -6.66
C VAL A 311 -20.56 4.89 -6.60
N ASP A 312 -20.18 3.90 -5.79
CA ASP A 312 -20.95 2.65 -5.63
C ASP A 312 -22.38 2.93 -5.12
N VAL A 313 -22.53 3.82 -4.13
CA VAL A 313 -23.85 4.23 -3.61
C VAL A 313 -24.69 4.93 -4.69
N LEU A 314 -24.08 5.82 -5.49
CA LEU A 314 -24.77 6.49 -6.58
C LEU A 314 -25.23 5.51 -7.67
N GLU A 315 -24.41 4.52 -8.00
CA GLU A 315 -24.78 3.46 -8.93
C GLU A 315 -25.93 2.60 -8.41
N GLU A 316 -25.92 2.23 -7.11
CA GLU A 316 -27.03 1.50 -6.50
C GLU A 316 -28.34 2.28 -6.54
N VAL A 317 -28.32 3.58 -6.27
CA VAL A 317 -29.49 4.46 -6.35
C VAL A 317 -30.01 4.50 -7.78
N LYS A 318 -29.14 4.72 -8.76
CA LYS A 318 -29.51 4.75 -10.18
C LYS A 318 -30.11 3.42 -10.65
N GLN A 319 -29.57 2.29 -10.19
CA GLN A 319 -30.12 0.96 -10.49
C GLN A 319 -31.50 0.74 -9.83
N LYS A 320 -31.74 1.25 -8.62
CA LYS A 320 -33.04 1.18 -7.95
C LYS A 320 -34.10 2.02 -8.68
N GLU A 321 -33.74 3.23 -9.11
CA GLU A 321 -34.63 4.11 -9.89
C GLU A 321 -35.00 3.48 -11.25
N GLN A 322 -34.02 2.90 -11.97
CA GLN A 322 -34.27 2.21 -13.23
C GLN A 322 -35.21 0.99 -13.06
N LYS A 323 -35.04 0.23 -11.97
CA LYS A 323 -35.94 -0.90 -11.66
C LYS A 323 -37.37 -0.43 -11.38
N GLN A 324 -37.54 0.65 -10.60
CA GLN A 324 -38.86 1.22 -10.33
C GLN A 324 -39.53 1.75 -11.60
N GLN A 325 -38.79 2.42 -12.49
CA GLN A 325 -39.32 2.90 -13.78
C GLN A 325 -39.73 1.74 -14.70
N ALA A 326 -38.95 0.66 -14.74
CA ALA A 326 -39.27 -0.54 -15.52
C ALA A 326 -40.53 -1.27 -14.99
N GLU A 327 -40.68 -1.35 -13.67
CA GLU A 327 -41.88 -1.93 -13.03
C GLU A 327 -43.13 -1.08 -13.28
N GLY A 328 -43.02 0.25 -13.14
CA GLY A 328 -44.11 1.18 -13.46
C GLY A 328 -44.56 1.08 -14.92
N SER A 329 -43.61 1.03 -15.86
CA SER A 329 -43.91 0.90 -17.30
C SER A 329 -44.59 -0.44 -17.64
N ARG A 330 -44.18 -1.54 -17.01
CA ARG A 330 -44.82 -2.86 -17.16
C ARG A 330 -46.25 -2.88 -16.60
N ALA A 331 -46.49 -2.21 -15.48
CA ALA A 331 -47.82 -2.11 -14.89
C ALA A 331 -48.79 -1.37 -15.81
N VAL A 332 -48.36 -0.27 -16.43
CA VAL A 332 -49.16 0.50 -17.39
C VAL A 332 -49.45 -0.30 -18.67
N ALA A 333 -48.45 -0.98 -19.23
CA ALA A 333 -48.64 -1.82 -20.42
C ALA A 333 -49.57 -3.03 -20.18
N GLY A 334 -49.52 -3.63 -18.99
CA GLY A 334 -50.41 -4.73 -18.60
C GLY A 334 -51.87 -4.29 -18.38
N ALA A 335 -52.09 -3.06 -17.89
CA ALA A 335 -53.42 -2.49 -17.74
C ALA A 335 -54.08 -2.16 -19.08
N GLY A 336 -53.31 -1.68 -20.06
CA GLY A 336 -53.80 -1.42 -21.42
C GLY A 336 -54.27 -2.68 -22.15
N LYS A 337 -53.61 -3.82 -21.92
CA LYS A 337 -53.94 -5.10 -22.58
C LYS A 337 -55.16 -5.82 -21.99
N LYS A 338 -55.63 -5.43 -20.79
CA LYS A 338 -56.86 -5.97 -20.16
C LYS A 338 -58.12 -5.18 -20.54
N ARG A 339 -57.98 -4.04 -21.22
CA ARG A 339 -59.09 -3.16 -21.62
C ARG A 339 -59.50 -3.32 -23.09
N GLN A 340 -58.83 -4.19 -23.84
CA GLN A 340 -59.23 -4.65 -25.17
C GLN A 340 -59.76 -6.08 -25.06
#